data_AF-A0A2T4VXF3-F1
#
_entry.id   AF-A0A2T4VXF3-F1
#
_cell.length_a   1.000
_cell.length_b   1.000
_cell.length_c   1.000
_cell.angle_alpha   90.00
_cell.angle_beta   90.00
_cell.angle_gamma   90.00
#
_symmetry.space_group_name_H-M   'P 1'
#
loop_
_entity.id
_entity.type
_entity.pdbx_description
1 polymer ?
#
loop_
_entity_poly.entity_id
_entity_poly.type
_entity_poly.pdbx_seq_one_letter_code
_entity_poly.pdbx_strand_id
1 'polypeptide(L)'
;MRLLTIILSKIKKITLYNKASFSTVFAFSIIPLLSAVFLLTLIINLYHKKVSLENANNVAILAGASKMVSNFSKLGENITNYANKYVIMDVKKFIRNHLKESLSVAVFDKTEINHIADKAKVDVFFHNKDSSNNFQLSKNQSSFKDNKMLYHINITTFYDYYPKFLGNLFAEYLHKTIVVFMHAIVKMEIGNRSVSFLEFVIDLSGSMNCSMDVNPENQDLYNMCLNDKKRSKITALKNAMLLFLNTIGNIPNAKQKNYVGLVGYTESIVKNIPPSWGTENIRQYVEQKMDSITNAGTNSAPAMKKAYKELTADERSNFFSKLLHKRSKLPSMPLHKYIIFLTDGANNYQKNDQQTLKICEKAKNHSIKIFTISINSPASGRYLLKKCASSIEYYYNVIDISSMLQVFQNISTLIARNKYEVILKE
;
A
#
# COMPACT_ATOMS: atom_id res chain seq x y z
N MET A 1 -32.93 24.63 -12.00
CA MET A 1 -33.24 25.27 -13.30
C MET A 1 -34.36 26.30 -13.22
N ARG A 2 -35.58 25.99 -12.72
CA ARG A 2 -36.70 26.95 -12.64
C ARG A 2 -36.38 28.27 -11.90
N LEU A 3 -35.63 28.21 -10.80
CA LEU A 3 -35.25 29.40 -10.05
C LEU A 3 -34.32 30.34 -10.85
N LEU A 4 -33.35 29.76 -11.56
CA LEU A 4 -32.39 30.48 -12.41
C LEU A 4 -33.12 31.20 -13.55
N THR A 5 -34.09 30.54 -14.19
CA THR A 5 -34.90 31.13 -15.27
C THR A 5 -35.78 32.28 -14.77
N ILE A 6 -36.31 32.21 -13.55
CA ILE A 6 -37.10 33.30 -12.94
C ILE A 6 -36.21 34.50 -12.60
N ILE A 7 -35.01 34.25 -12.07
CA ILE A 7 -34.03 35.29 -11.75
C ILE A 7 -33.53 35.98 -13.02
N LEU A 8 -33.16 35.22 -14.05
CA LEU A 8 -32.72 35.75 -15.34
C LEU A 8 -33.83 36.56 -16.03
N SER A 9 -35.09 36.11 -15.95
CA SER A 9 -36.25 36.85 -16.44
C SER A 9 -36.43 38.21 -15.74
N LYS A 10 -36.29 38.25 -14.41
CA LYS A 10 -36.37 39.50 -13.63
C LYS A 10 -35.19 40.43 -13.90
N ILE A 11 -33.98 39.90 -14.01
CA ILE A 11 -32.78 40.70 -14.35
C ILE A 11 -32.95 41.32 -15.74
N LYS A 12 -33.39 40.54 -16.74
CA LYS A 12 -33.63 41.04 -18.10
C LYS A 12 -34.62 42.20 -18.13
N LYS A 13 -35.70 42.14 -17.32
CA LYS A 13 -36.67 43.23 -17.20
C LYS A 13 -36.08 44.50 -16.58
N ILE A 14 -35.19 44.38 -15.61
CA ILE A 14 -34.55 45.52 -14.92
C ILE A 14 -33.49 46.17 -15.81
N THR A 15 -32.70 45.37 -16.54
CA THR A 15 -31.64 45.86 -17.44
C THR A 15 -32.17 46.57 -18.69
N LEU A 16 -33.42 46.29 -19.10
CA LEU A 16 -34.07 46.91 -20.26
C LEU A 16 -34.90 48.15 -19.90
N TYR A 17 -34.84 48.62 -18.66
CA TYR A 17 -35.61 49.79 -18.21
C TYR A 17 -34.90 51.09 -18.63
N ASN A 18 -35.55 51.94 -19.41
CA ASN A 18 -35.00 53.18 -20.02
C ASN A 18 -34.45 54.24 -19.02
N LYS A 19 -34.52 54.02 -17.71
CA LYS A 19 -33.98 54.89 -16.65
C LYS A 19 -32.96 54.23 -15.74
N ALA A 20 -32.50 53.01 -16.04
CA ALA A 20 -31.50 52.32 -15.22
C ALA A 20 -30.14 53.01 -15.34
N SER A 21 -29.50 53.34 -14.21
CA SER A 21 -28.14 53.89 -14.22
C SER A 21 -27.14 52.78 -14.54
N PHE A 22 -25.98 53.14 -15.12
CA PHE A 22 -24.90 52.18 -15.39
C PHE A 22 -24.52 51.36 -14.16
N SER A 23 -24.51 51.98 -12.97
CA SER A 23 -24.26 51.32 -11.69
C SER A 23 -25.29 50.22 -11.39
N THR A 24 -26.56 50.42 -11.73
CA THR A 24 -27.60 49.39 -11.50
C THR A 24 -27.40 48.20 -12.44
N VAL A 25 -27.14 48.46 -13.72
CA VAL A 25 -26.89 47.39 -14.71
C VAL A 25 -25.64 46.58 -14.34
N PHE A 26 -24.58 47.24 -13.88
CA PHE A 26 -23.35 46.61 -13.41
C PHE A 26 -23.55 45.75 -12.15
N ALA A 27 -24.32 46.24 -11.17
CA ALA A 27 -24.64 45.47 -9.98
C ALA A 27 -25.42 44.18 -10.30
N PHE A 28 -26.38 44.25 -11.23
CA PHE A 28 -27.17 43.08 -11.63
C PHE A 28 -26.42 42.10 -12.54
N SER A 29 -25.36 42.52 -13.24
CA SER A 29 -24.54 41.63 -14.07
C SER A 29 -23.48 40.85 -13.27
N ILE A 30 -23.00 41.40 -12.14
CA ILE A 30 -22.05 40.72 -11.25
C ILE A 30 -22.68 39.54 -10.50
N ILE A 31 -23.95 39.64 -10.12
CA ILE A 31 -24.65 38.62 -9.31
C ILE A 31 -24.67 37.24 -10.01
N PRO A 32 -25.06 37.12 -11.30
CA PRO A 32 -24.98 35.87 -12.04
C PRO A 32 -23.55 35.29 -12.10
N LEU A 33 -22.55 36.14 -12.31
CA LEU A 33 -21.15 35.70 -12.40
C LEU A 33 -20.67 35.13 -11.07
N LEU A 34 -20.90 35.82 -9.96
CA LEU A 34 -20.59 35.33 -8.62
C LEU A 34 -21.34 34.03 -8.31
N SER A 35 -22.60 33.92 -8.72
CA SER A 35 -23.39 32.70 -8.53
C SER A 35 -22.85 31.51 -9.31
N ALA A 36 -22.33 31.74 -10.52
CA ALA A 36 -21.73 30.70 -11.37
C ALA A 36 -20.39 30.22 -10.79
N VAL A 37 -19.52 31.16 -10.37
CA VAL A 37 -18.26 30.84 -9.70
C VAL A 37 -18.52 30.05 -8.41
N PHE A 38 -19.52 30.46 -7.63
CA PHE A 38 -19.92 29.76 -6.41
C PHE A 38 -20.43 28.34 -6.68
N LEU A 39 -21.27 28.15 -7.70
CA LEU A 39 -21.74 26.81 -8.07
C LEU A 39 -20.57 25.92 -8.49
N LEU A 40 -19.61 26.47 -9.23
CA LEU A 40 -18.42 25.76 -9.67
C LEU A 40 -17.54 25.32 -8.48
N THR A 41 -17.29 26.21 -7.51
CA THR A 41 -16.50 25.85 -6.32
C THR A 41 -17.21 24.79 -5.47
N LEU A 42 -18.53 24.82 -5.39
CA LEU A 42 -19.31 23.80 -4.69
C LEU A 42 -19.21 22.43 -5.36
N ILE A 43 -19.29 22.38 -6.69
CA ILE A 43 -19.12 21.13 -7.47
C ILE A 43 -17.70 20.58 -7.30
N ILE A 44 -16.69 21.44 -7.40
CA ILE A 44 -15.28 21.06 -7.22
C ILE A 44 -15.04 20.49 -5.83
N ASN A 45 -15.54 21.15 -4.78
CA ASN A 45 -15.40 20.68 -3.41
C ASN A 45 -16.08 19.32 -3.19
N LEU A 46 -17.31 19.15 -3.71
CA LEU A 46 -18.02 17.88 -3.64
C LEU A 46 -17.26 16.76 -4.35
N TYR A 47 -16.69 17.04 -5.53
CA TYR A 47 -15.86 16.11 -6.28
C TYR A 47 -14.59 15.72 -5.50
N HIS A 48 -13.87 16.69 -4.93
CA HIS A 48 -12.68 16.42 -4.11
C HIS A 48 -13.00 15.56 -2.88
N LYS A 49 -14.12 15.82 -2.19
CA LYS A 49 -14.56 15.00 -1.06
C LYS A 49 -14.92 13.58 -1.49
N LYS A 50 -15.61 13.41 -2.62
CA LYS A 50 -15.92 12.08 -3.19
C LYS A 50 -14.65 11.29 -3.50
N VAL A 51 -13.72 11.86 -4.27
CA VAL A 51 -12.46 11.20 -4.65
C VAL A 51 -11.61 10.87 -3.42
N SER A 52 -11.59 11.76 -2.43
CA SER A 52 -10.87 11.51 -1.18
C SER A 52 -11.47 10.34 -0.39
N LEU A 53 -12.80 10.20 -0.42
CA LEU A 53 -13.51 9.10 0.23
C LEU A 53 -13.25 7.76 -0.50
N GLU A 54 -13.24 7.75 -1.83
CA GLU A 54 -12.85 6.59 -2.66
C GLU A 54 -11.42 6.15 -2.35
N ASN A 55 -10.46 7.09 -2.34
CA ASN A 55 -9.07 6.79 -2.00
C ASN A 55 -8.93 6.23 -0.58
N ALA A 56 -9.64 6.81 0.39
CA ALA A 56 -9.61 6.34 1.77
C ALA A 56 -10.17 4.92 1.90
N ASN A 57 -11.28 4.61 1.20
CA ASN A 57 -11.85 3.27 1.18
C ASN A 57 -10.93 2.26 0.49
N ASN A 58 -10.30 2.64 -0.62
CA ASN A 58 -9.33 1.80 -1.33
C ASN A 58 -8.14 1.43 -0.44
N VAL A 59 -7.58 2.41 0.25
CA VAL A 59 -6.47 2.16 1.19
C VAL A 59 -6.95 1.28 2.34
N ALA A 60 -8.11 1.59 2.94
CA ALA A 60 -8.63 0.85 4.08
C ALA A 60 -9.03 -0.60 3.75
N ILE A 61 -9.58 -0.86 2.56
CA ILE A 61 -10.00 -2.21 2.15
C ILE A 61 -8.79 -3.09 1.81
N LEU A 62 -7.78 -2.53 1.14
CA LEU A 62 -6.51 -3.19 0.90
C LEU A 62 -5.78 -3.50 2.21
N ALA A 63 -5.80 -2.54 3.13
CA ALA A 63 -5.27 -2.67 4.48
C ALA A 63 -5.92 -3.82 5.24
N GLY A 64 -7.26 -3.84 5.25
CA GLY A 64 -8.05 -4.92 5.84
C GLY A 64 -7.77 -6.28 5.23
N ALA A 65 -7.70 -6.36 3.90
CA ALA A 65 -7.37 -7.58 3.19
C ALA A 65 -5.97 -8.09 3.54
N SER A 66 -4.98 -7.20 3.58
CA SER A 66 -3.61 -7.52 4.01
C SER A 66 -3.56 -8.02 5.45
N LYS A 67 -4.27 -7.34 6.36
CA LYS A 67 -4.42 -7.76 7.76
C LYS A 67 -5.07 -9.13 7.90
N MET A 68 -6.08 -9.42 7.07
CA MET A 68 -6.74 -10.72 7.03
C MET A 68 -5.77 -11.82 6.61
N VAL A 69 -4.99 -11.58 5.54
CA VAL A 69 -3.90 -12.46 5.10
C VAL A 69 -2.87 -12.69 6.21
N SER A 70 -2.44 -11.63 6.88
CA SER A 70 -1.50 -11.71 8.01
C SER A 70 -2.04 -12.59 9.13
N ASN A 71 -3.29 -12.39 9.54
CA ASN A 71 -3.93 -13.17 10.60
C ASN A 71 -4.06 -14.65 10.23
N PHE A 72 -4.48 -14.96 9.00
CA PHE A 72 -4.53 -16.34 8.52
C PHE A 72 -3.14 -16.98 8.44
N SER A 73 -2.13 -16.22 8.00
CA SER A 73 -0.77 -16.72 7.97
C SER A 73 -0.29 -17.11 9.35
N LYS A 74 -0.66 -16.39 10.42
CA LYS A 74 -0.25 -16.68 11.80
C LYS A 74 -0.93 -17.91 12.39
N LEU A 75 -2.21 -18.11 12.09
CA LEU A 75 -3.04 -19.14 12.74
C LEU A 75 -2.98 -20.52 12.06
N GLY A 76 -2.50 -20.62 10.81
CA GLY A 76 -2.33 -21.89 10.11
C GLY A 76 -3.61 -22.41 9.45
N GLU A 77 -3.59 -23.67 8.98
CA GLU A 77 -4.63 -24.24 8.10
C GLU A 77 -5.89 -24.74 8.85
N ASN A 78 -5.78 -25.02 10.15
CA ASN A 78 -6.86 -25.54 10.99
C ASN A 78 -7.36 -24.47 11.96
N ILE A 79 -8.08 -23.49 11.42
CA ILE A 79 -8.64 -22.40 12.22
C ILE A 79 -10.03 -22.81 12.72
N THR A 80 -10.22 -22.80 14.02
CA THR A 80 -11.54 -23.04 14.62
C THR A 80 -12.52 -21.93 14.26
N ASN A 81 -13.83 -22.22 14.25
CA ASN A 81 -14.86 -21.21 14.00
C ASN A 81 -14.74 -19.98 14.92
N TYR A 82 -14.29 -20.19 16.16
CA TYR A 82 -14.04 -19.11 17.12
C TYR A 82 -12.88 -18.20 16.69
N ALA A 83 -11.77 -18.80 16.26
CA ALA A 83 -10.63 -18.04 15.76
C ALA A 83 -10.97 -17.29 14.46
N ASN A 84 -11.80 -17.85 13.57
CA ASN A 84 -12.31 -17.13 12.39
C ASN A 84 -13.12 -15.88 12.76
N LYS A 85 -14.01 -15.98 13.76
CA LYS A 85 -14.80 -14.82 14.23
C LYS A 85 -13.89 -13.72 14.79
N TYR A 86 -12.87 -14.10 15.56
CA TYR A 86 -11.88 -13.16 16.08
C TYR A 86 -11.08 -12.47 14.96
N VAL A 87 -10.63 -13.23 13.96
CA VAL A 87 -9.94 -12.67 12.78
C VAL A 87 -10.82 -11.66 12.07
N ILE A 88 -12.08 -11.99 11.83
CA ILE A 88 -13.04 -11.08 11.19
C ILE A 88 -13.22 -9.80 12.02
N MET A 89 -13.38 -9.91 13.34
CA MET A 89 -13.50 -8.75 14.22
C MET A 89 -12.26 -7.87 14.20
N ASP A 90 -11.07 -8.46 14.27
CA ASP A 90 -9.79 -7.76 14.22
C ASP A 90 -9.61 -7.04 12.88
N VAL A 91 -9.95 -7.70 11.76
CA VAL A 91 -9.94 -7.09 10.42
C VAL A 91 -10.92 -5.92 10.32
N LYS A 92 -12.16 -6.07 10.81
CA LYS A 92 -13.15 -4.97 10.81
C LYS A 92 -12.67 -3.77 11.63
N LYS A 93 -12.09 -4.00 12.82
CA LYS A 93 -11.50 -2.95 13.65
C LYS A 93 -10.33 -2.27 12.95
N PHE A 94 -9.45 -3.05 12.34
CA PHE A 94 -8.29 -2.57 11.60
C PHE A 94 -8.67 -1.68 10.42
N ILE A 95 -9.67 -2.11 9.63
CA ILE A 95 -10.24 -1.32 8.51
C ILE A 95 -10.75 0.04 9.00
N ARG A 96 -11.52 0.08 10.10
CA ARG A 96 -12.06 1.34 10.62
C ARG A 96 -10.96 2.30 11.08
N ASN A 97 -9.92 1.78 11.72
CA ASN A 97 -8.77 2.60 12.13
C ASN A 97 -8.03 3.15 10.91
N HIS A 98 -7.75 2.31 9.91
CA HIS A 98 -7.09 2.73 8.67
C HIS A 98 -7.93 3.70 7.84
N LEU A 99 -9.24 3.58 7.88
CA LEU A 99 -10.15 4.55 7.28
C LEU A 99 -10.01 5.92 7.97
N LYS A 100 -9.98 5.98 9.31
CA LYS A 100 -9.74 7.23 10.06
C LYS A 100 -8.40 7.87 9.70
N GLU A 101 -7.33 7.07 9.67
CA GLU A 101 -5.99 7.55 9.30
C GLU A 101 -5.93 8.07 7.86
N SER A 102 -6.54 7.34 6.91
CA SER A 102 -6.54 7.72 5.49
C SER A 102 -7.36 9.00 5.25
N LEU A 103 -8.47 9.17 5.99
CA LEU A 103 -9.28 10.39 5.95
C LEU A 103 -8.59 11.57 6.65
N SER A 104 -7.66 11.34 7.58
CA SER A 104 -6.91 12.40 8.27
C SER A 104 -5.94 13.15 7.37
N VAL A 105 -5.57 12.56 6.23
CA VAL A 105 -4.74 13.20 5.18
C VAL A 105 -5.61 13.83 4.08
N ALA A 106 -6.93 13.74 4.20
CA ALA A 106 -7.89 14.23 3.21
C ALA A 106 -8.49 15.60 3.58
N VAL A 107 -9.38 16.09 2.73
CA VAL A 107 -10.09 17.39 2.86
C VAL A 107 -11.19 17.42 3.94
N PHE A 108 -11.17 16.49 4.89
CA PHE A 108 -12.18 16.36 5.94
C PHE A 108 -11.66 16.90 7.28
N ASP A 109 -12.52 17.54 8.05
CA ASP A 109 -12.18 17.93 9.42
C ASP A 109 -12.32 16.76 10.40
N LYS A 110 -11.79 16.91 11.62
CA LYS A 110 -11.75 15.84 12.64
C LYS A 110 -13.14 15.31 13.00
N THR A 111 -14.16 16.16 12.97
CA THR A 111 -15.54 15.75 13.28
C THR A 111 -16.15 14.95 12.14
N GLU A 112 -15.91 15.38 10.90
CA GLU A 112 -16.31 14.65 9.69
C GLU A 112 -15.63 13.28 9.62
N ILE A 113 -14.32 13.21 9.88
CA ILE A 113 -13.54 11.96 9.87
C ILE A 113 -14.14 10.92 10.82
N ASN A 114 -14.41 11.33 12.07
CA ASN A 114 -14.99 10.43 13.06
C ASN A 114 -16.38 9.97 12.62
N HIS A 115 -17.23 10.90 12.17
CA HIS A 115 -18.58 10.57 11.72
C HIS A 115 -18.59 9.60 10.54
N ILE A 116 -17.75 9.83 9.52
CA ILE A 116 -17.62 8.94 8.35
C ILE A 116 -17.17 7.55 8.78
N ALA A 117 -16.11 7.46 9.58
CA ALA A 117 -15.52 6.18 9.96
C ALA A 117 -16.39 5.39 10.94
N ASP A 118 -17.11 6.06 11.84
CA ASP A 118 -18.00 5.42 12.81
C ASP A 118 -19.29 4.93 12.14
N LYS A 119 -19.81 5.65 11.13
CA LYS A 119 -20.95 5.21 10.31
C LYS A 119 -20.58 4.26 9.17
N ALA A 120 -19.29 4.01 8.94
CA ALA A 120 -18.84 3.11 7.88
C ALA A 120 -19.33 1.66 8.14
N LYS A 121 -19.99 1.09 7.13
CA LYS A 121 -20.39 -0.32 7.12
C LYS A 121 -19.23 -1.13 6.58
N VAL A 122 -18.73 -2.05 7.41
CA VAL A 122 -17.63 -2.96 7.05
C VAL A 122 -18.11 -4.39 7.23
N ASP A 123 -18.24 -5.08 6.12
CA ASP A 123 -18.69 -6.47 6.07
C ASP A 123 -17.57 -7.36 5.58
N VAL A 124 -17.37 -8.47 6.28
CA VAL A 124 -16.38 -9.50 5.93
C VAL A 124 -17.11 -10.82 6.05
N PHE A 125 -17.23 -11.55 4.95
CA PHE A 125 -17.94 -12.82 4.92
C PHE A 125 -17.23 -13.82 4.03
N PHE A 126 -17.34 -15.09 4.43
CA PHE A 126 -16.83 -16.22 3.67
C PHE A 126 -17.81 -16.58 2.57
N HIS A 127 -17.32 -16.76 1.34
CA HIS A 127 -18.11 -17.29 0.24
C HIS A 127 -18.10 -18.82 0.31
N ASN A 128 -19.20 -19.40 0.77
CA ASN A 128 -19.43 -20.83 0.67
C ASN A 128 -20.27 -21.11 -0.59
N LYS A 129 -19.77 -21.94 -1.51
CA LYS A 129 -20.49 -22.29 -2.75
C LYS A 129 -21.79 -23.07 -2.51
N ASP A 130 -22.02 -23.58 -1.30
CA ASP A 130 -23.13 -24.49 -0.99
C ASP A 130 -24.34 -23.86 -0.26
N SER A 131 -24.54 -22.54 -0.30
CA SER A 131 -25.74 -21.91 0.27
C SER A 131 -26.91 -21.76 -0.72
N SER A 132 -27.29 -22.88 -1.34
CA SER A 132 -28.67 -23.11 -1.72
C SER A 132 -29.18 -24.38 -1.03
N ASN A 133 -30.04 -24.15 -0.04
CA ASN A 133 -30.90 -25.09 0.69
C ASN A 133 -30.36 -25.78 1.95
N ASN A 134 -30.97 -25.33 3.05
CA ASN A 134 -31.32 -26.02 4.28
C ASN A 134 -30.22 -26.52 5.23
N PHE A 135 -30.25 -25.86 6.37
CA PHE A 135 -29.88 -26.32 7.71
C PHE A 135 -30.04 -27.84 7.89
N GLN A 136 -28.91 -28.55 7.91
CA GLN A 136 -28.69 -29.68 8.81
C GLN A 136 -27.19 -29.80 9.09
N LEU A 137 -26.82 -29.69 10.37
CA LEU A 137 -25.54 -30.13 10.87
C LEU A 137 -25.40 -31.63 10.55
N SER A 138 -24.50 -31.97 9.62
CA SER A 138 -23.89 -33.29 9.59
C SER A 138 -22.37 -33.15 9.66
N LYS A 139 -21.84 -33.63 10.79
CA LYS A 139 -20.45 -34.08 10.89
C LYS A 139 -20.24 -35.12 9.80
N ASN A 140 -19.33 -34.86 8.88
CA ASN A 140 -18.30 -35.78 8.42
C ASN A 140 -17.61 -35.16 7.21
N GLN A 141 -16.30 -34.96 7.34
CA GLN A 141 -15.32 -34.80 6.27
C GLN A 141 -15.89 -34.30 4.94
N SER A 142 -16.16 -33.00 4.84
CA SER A 142 -16.28 -32.36 3.53
C SER A 142 -14.89 -32.33 2.92
N SER A 143 -14.64 -33.32 2.06
CA SER A 143 -13.64 -33.27 1.01
C SER A 143 -13.77 -31.92 0.30
N PHE A 144 -12.82 -31.01 0.56
CA PHE A 144 -12.70 -29.71 -0.10
C PHE A 144 -12.46 -29.93 -1.59
N LYS A 145 -13.55 -30.02 -2.37
CA LYS A 145 -13.48 -30.27 -3.82
C LYS A 145 -13.10 -29.02 -4.63
N ASP A 146 -13.12 -27.84 -4.01
CA ASP A 146 -12.42 -26.64 -4.45
C ASP A 146 -11.45 -26.21 -3.34
N ASN A 147 -10.14 -26.38 -3.57
CA ASN A 147 -9.04 -26.02 -2.66
C ASN A 147 -8.87 -24.49 -2.51
N LYS A 148 -9.96 -23.73 -2.41
CA LYS A 148 -9.98 -22.26 -2.43
C LYS A 148 -10.94 -21.73 -1.38
N MET A 149 -10.43 -21.04 -0.37
CA MET A 149 -11.23 -20.22 0.52
C MET A 149 -11.35 -18.81 -0.05
N LEU A 150 -12.56 -18.26 -0.08
CA LEU A 150 -12.84 -16.93 -0.62
C LEU A 150 -13.51 -16.09 0.47
N TYR A 151 -12.95 -14.93 0.77
CA TYR A 151 -13.55 -13.95 1.66
C TYR A 151 -13.84 -12.67 0.89
N HIS A 152 -15.06 -12.17 1.04
CA HIS A 152 -15.43 -10.86 0.56
C HIS A 152 -15.30 -9.86 1.68
N ILE A 153 -14.70 -8.71 1.36
CA ILE A 153 -14.63 -7.55 2.22
C ILE A 153 -15.38 -6.44 1.48
N ASN A 154 -16.35 -5.83 2.14
CA ASN A 154 -17.11 -4.69 1.64
C ASN A 154 -16.92 -3.52 2.59
N ILE A 155 -16.66 -2.34 2.03
CA ILE A 155 -16.68 -1.09 2.76
C ILE A 155 -17.70 -0.18 2.11
N THR A 156 -18.64 0.35 2.89
CA THR A 156 -19.52 1.43 2.46
C THR A 156 -19.40 2.60 3.41
N THR A 157 -19.07 3.76 2.88
CA THR A 157 -18.99 5.01 3.65
C THR A 157 -20.04 6.00 3.20
N PHE A 158 -20.52 6.78 4.15
CA PHE A 158 -21.55 7.78 3.97
C PHE A 158 -21.03 9.12 4.44
N TYR A 159 -21.24 10.17 3.65
CA TYR A 159 -20.88 11.53 4.02
C TYR A 159 -21.96 12.51 3.59
N ASP A 160 -22.59 13.16 4.57
CA ASP A 160 -23.60 14.18 4.34
C ASP A 160 -22.91 15.52 4.06
N TYR A 161 -22.88 15.93 2.80
CA TYR A 161 -22.23 17.16 2.40
C TYR A 161 -23.09 18.37 2.79
N TYR A 162 -22.49 19.28 3.55
CA TYR A 162 -23.10 20.54 3.95
C TYR A 162 -22.22 21.73 3.55
N PRO A 163 -22.67 22.61 2.64
CA PRO A 163 -21.90 23.78 2.25
C PRO A 163 -21.90 24.83 3.39
N LYS A 164 -20.77 24.95 4.09
CA LYS A 164 -20.58 25.85 5.26
C LYS A 164 -20.91 27.33 4.97
N PHE A 165 -20.79 27.79 3.72
CA PHE A 165 -20.91 29.21 3.36
C PHE A 165 -22.35 29.76 3.33
N LEU A 166 -23.39 28.91 3.29
CA LEU A 166 -24.80 29.33 3.18
C LEU A 166 -25.71 28.68 4.23
N GLY A 167 -25.14 28.28 5.37
CA GLY A 167 -25.79 27.39 6.34
C GLY A 167 -27.16 27.87 6.86
N ASN A 168 -27.51 29.14 6.73
CA ASN A 168 -28.83 29.64 7.14
C ASN A 168 -29.79 29.95 5.97
N LEU A 169 -29.31 30.07 4.74
CA LEU A 169 -30.11 30.58 3.61
C LEU A 169 -30.65 29.48 2.69
N PHE A 170 -29.94 28.34 2.59
CA PHE A 170 -30.30 27.25 1.67
C PHE A 170 -30.11 25.85 2.28
N ALA A 171 -29.99 25.74 3.61
CA ALA A 171 -29.73 24.47 4.29
C ALA A 171 -30.71 23.36 3.90
N GLU A 172 -32.01 23.65 3.84
CA GLU A 172 -33.03 22.65 3.52
C GLU A 172 -32.96 22.10 2.08
N TYR A 173 -32.32 22.80 1.14
CA TYR A 173 -32.36 22.46 -0.29
C TYR A 173 -31.08 21.81 -0.83
N LEU A 174 -29.99 21.75 -0.06
CA LEU A 174 -28.67 21.30 -0.53
C LEU A 174 -28.11 20.09 0.24
N HIS A 175 -28.97 19.30 0.88
CA HIS A 175 -28.57 18.03 1.48
C HIS A 175 -28.23 16.99 0.40
N LYS A 176 -26.94 16.65 0.28
CA LYS A 176 -26.43 15.61 -0.63
C LYS A 176 -25.60 14.62 0.16
N THR A 177 -26.05 13.37 0.23
CA THR A 177 -25.25 12.28 0.80
C THR A 177 -24.35 11.68 -0.29
N ILE A 178 -23.05 11.69 -0.05
CA ILE A 178 -22.07 10.96 -0.86
C ILE A 178 -21.98 9.54 -0.30
N VAL A 179 -22.22 8.55 -1.16
CA VAL A 179 -22.06 7.12 -0.83
C VAL A 179 -20.96 6.55 -1.69
N VAL A 180 -19.99 5.90 -1.05
CA VAL A 180 -18.90 5.21 -1.74
C VAL A 180 -18.86 3.77 -1.26
N PHE A 181 -18.82 2.85 -2.22
CA PHE A 181 -18.77 1.41 -1.99
C PHE A 181 -17.48 0.85 -2.60
N MET A 182 -16.76 0.03 -1.85
CA MET A 182 -15.59 -0.72 -2.33
C MET A 182 -15.72 -2.20 -1.99
N HIS A 183 -15.26 -3.05 -2.91
CA HIS A 183 -15.27 -4.50 -2.78
C HIS A 183 -13.87 -5.09 -2.97
N ALA A 184 -13.48 -5.98 -2.06
CA ALA A 184 -12.26 -6.77 -2.19
C ALA A 184 -12.54 -8.25 -1.95
N ILE A 185 -11.81 -9.10 -2.64
CA ILE A 185 -11.83 -10.55 -2.48
C ILE A 185 -10.46 -11.00 -1.99
N VAL A 186 -10.43 -11.67 -0.85
CA VAL A 186 -9.26 -12.41 -0.37
C VAL A 186 -9.43 -13.87 -0.74
N LYS A 187 -8.63 -14.33 -1.68
CA LYS A 187 -8.58 -15.72 -2.15
C LYS A 187 -7.44 -16.44 -1.47
N MET A 188 -7.72 -17.60 -0.88
CA MET A 188 -6.73 -18.47 -0.25
C MET A 188 -6.70 -19.82 -0.95
N GLU A 189 -5.60 -20.18 -1.59
CA GLU A 189 -5.41 -21.49 -2.23
C GLU A 189 -4.85 -22.50 -1.20
N ILE A 190 -5.69 -23.46 -0.82
CA ILE A 190 -5.33 -24.61 0.03
C ILE A 190 -4.75 -25.70 -0.88
N GLY A 191 -3.53 -25.49 -1.38
CA GLY A 191 -2.93 -26.41 -2.35
C GLY A 191 -1.47 -26.09 -2.68
N ASN A 192 -0.92 -26.77 -3.69
CA ASN A 192 0.50 -26.76 -4.01
C ASN A 192 1.06 -25.33 -4.18
N ARG A 193 2.15 -25.04 -3.47
CA ARG A 193 2.61 -23.67 -3.13
C ARG A 193 3.13 -22.90 -4.36
N SER A 194 2.71 -21.65 -4.49
CA SER A 194 3.11 -20.66 -5.51
C SER A 194 4.63 -20.44 -5.61
N VAL A 195 5.08 -19.98 -6.79
CA VAL A 195 6.46 -19.56 -7.01
C VAL A 195 6.58 -18.07 -6.65
N SER A 196 7.60 -17.73 -5.88
CA SER A 196 7.90 -16.35 -5.50
C SER A 196 9.14 -15.87 -6.26
N PHE A 197 9.01 -14.73 -6.94
CA PHE A 197 10.11 -13.98 -7.52
C PHE A 197 10.36 -12.73 -6.67
N LEU A 198 11.48 -12.70 -5.96
CA LEU A 198 11.84 -11.67 -5.01
C LEU A 198 13.06 -10.90 -5.51
N GLU A 199 13.02 -9.58 -5.37
CA GLU A 199 14.18 -8.72 -5.57
C GLU A 199 14.44 -7.85 -4.34
N PHE A 200 15.62 -7.98 -3.74
CA PHE A 200 16.07 -7.07 -2.70
C PHE A 200 16.64 -5.79 -3.32
N VAL A 201 16.24 -4.63 -2.80
CA VAL A 201 16.82 -3.32 -3.14
C VAL A 201 17.38 -2.73 -1.86
N ILE A 202 18.70 -2.78 -1.73
CA ILE A 202 19.41 -2.57 -0.47
C ILE A 202 20.31 -1.35 -0.54
N ASP A 203 20.08 -0.43 0.39
CA ASP A 203 20.97 0.69 0.63
C ASP A 203 22.29 0.22 1.25
N LEU A 204 23.39 0.61 0.63
CA LEU A 204 24.77 0.37 1.06
C LEU A 204 25.54 1.70 1.21
N SER A 205 24.84 2.83 1.32
CA SER A 205 25.42 4.17 1.49
C SER A 205 26.19 4.31 2.81
N GLY A 206 26.94 5.39 2.94
CA GLY A 206 27.80 5.63 4.10
C GLY A 206 27.03 5.69 5.42
N SER A 207 25.79 6.17 5.41
CA SER A 207 24.93 6.25 6.60
C SER A 207 24.57 4.88 7.16
N MET A 208 24.60 3.82 6.34
CA MET A 208 24.39 2.44 6.79
C MET A 208 25.51 1.94 7.70
N ASN A 209 26.67 2.60 7.75
CA ASN A 209 27.73 2.29 8.71
C ASN A 209 27.44 2.84 10.12
N CYS A 210 26.48 3.77 10.24
CA CYS A 210 26.14 4.38 11.51
C CYS A 210 25.42 3.41 12.45
N SER A 211 25.47 3.66 13.75
CA SER A 211 24.72 2.88 14.73
C SER A 211 23.21 3.05 14.54
N MET A 212 22.45 1.99 14.82
CA MET A 212 20.99 1.99 14.74
C MET A 212 20.33 3.08 15.59
N ASP A 213 20.93 3.44 16.72
CA ASP A 213 20.33 4.34 17.73
C ASP A 213 20.61 5.84 17.45
N VAL A 214 21.39 6.15 16.41
CA VAL A 214 21.79 7.52 16.10
C VAL A 214 20.62 8.28 15.48
N ASN A 215 20.17 9.35 16.13
CA ASN A 215 19.10 10.20 15.56
C ASN A 215 19.56 10.78 14.20
N PRO A 216 18.83 10.48 13.10
CA PRO A 216 19.20 10.95 11.75
C PRO A 216 19.09 12.47 11.57
N GLU A 217 18.46 13.17 12.52
CA GLU A 217 18.30 14.63 12.50
C GLU A 217 19.41 15.37 13.27
N ASN A 218 20.37 14.65 13.86
CA ASN A 218 21.45 15.25 14.64
C ASN A 218 22.64 15.66 13.75
N GLN A 219 23.22 16.84 13.95
CA GLN A 219 24.22 17.43 13.04
C GLN A 219 25.62 16.81 13.15
N ASP A 220 25.96 16.12 14.25
CA ASP A 220 27.28 15.52 14.49
C ASP A 220 27.39 14.04 14.02
N LEU A 221 26.82 13.74 12.84
CA LEU A 221 26.74 12.37 12.31
C LEU A 221 28.12 11.74 12.04
N TYR A 222 29.14 12.53 11.69
CA TYR A 222 30.42 12.03 11.19
C TYR A 222 31.22 11.22 12.23
N ASN A 223 31.27 11.69 13.49
CA ASN A 223 32.05 11.02 14.55
C ASN A 223 31.32 9.79 15.13
N MET A 224 29.98 9.75 15.05
CA MET A 224 29.18 8.64 15.60
C MET A 224 29.20 7.38 14.73
N CYS A 225 29.44 7.50 13.42
CA CYS A 225 29.43 6.34 12.51
C CYS A 225 30.74 5.55 12.46
N LEU A 226 31.76 5.96 13.22
CA LEU A 226 33.10 5.36 13.21
C LEU A 226 33.37 4.42 14.39
N ASN A 227 32.59 4.49 15.47
CA ASN A 227 32.97 3.89 16.76
C ASN A 227 32.25 2.58 17.16
N ASP A 228 31.30 2.05 16.37
CA ASP A 228 30.67 0.76 16.71
C ASP A 228 30.11 -0.02 15.50
N LYS A 229 31.00 -0.76 14.81
CA LYS A 229 30.62 -1.62 13.67
C LYS A 229 29.68 -2.76 14.07
N LYS A 230 29.65 -3.19 15.33
CA LYS A 230 28.75 -4.29 15.79
C LYS A 230 27.31 -3.81 15.92
N ARG A 231 27.10 -2.54 16.27
CA ARG A 231 25.77 -1.90 16.36
C ARG A 231 25.37 -1.13 15.10
N SER A 232 26.11 -1.26 14.01
CA SER A 232 25.81 -0.55 12.77
C SER A 232 24.53 -1.08 12.08
N LYS A 233 23.86 -0.19 11.33
CA LYS A 233 22.67 -0.53 10.54
C LYS A 233 22.96 -1.65 9.54
N ILE A 234 24.13 -1.60 8.87
CA ILE A 234 24.54 -2.64 7.93
C ILE A 234 24.74 -3.99 8.61
N THR A 235 25.35 -4.05 9.80
CA THR A 235 25.54 -5.30 10.55
C THR A 235 24.19 -5.89 10.96
N ALA A 236 23.30 -5.06 11.49
CA ALA A 236 21.95 -5.50 11.83
C ALA A 236 21.19 -6.01 10.60
N LEU A 237 21.35 -5.35 9.44
CA LEU A 237 20.69 -5.72 8.20
C LEU A 237 21.18 -7.08 7.70
N LYS A 238 22.50 -7.33 7.77
CA LYS A 238 23.07 -8.65 7.45
C LYS A 238 22.42 -9.75 8.28
N ASN A 239 22.30 -9.57 9.59
CA ASN A 239 21.67 -10.56 10.47
C ASN A 239 20.20 -10.80 10.10
N ALA A 240 19.45 -9.73 9.86
CA ALA A 240 18.03 -9.81 9.48
C ALA A 240 17.83 -10.49 8.11
N MET A 241 18.71 -10.21 7.15
CA MET A 241 18.72 -10.88 5.86
C MET A 241 19.05 -12.37 5.99
N LEU A 242 20.05 -12.76 6.79
CA LEU A 242 20.35 -14.17 7.00
C LEU A 242 19.18 -14.92 7.63
N LEU A 243 18.49 -14.30 8.59
CA LEU A 243 17.25 -14.86 9.17
C LEU A 243 16.16 -15.05 8.12
N PHE A 244 15.96 -14.06 7.25
CA PHE A 244 15.02 -14.14 6.14
C PHE A 244 15.38 -15.27 5.17
N LEU A 245 16.65 -15.33 4.74
CA LEU A 245 17.14 -16.34 3.80
C LEU A 245 17.08 -17.74 4.40
N ASN A 246 17.29 -17.89 5.71
CA ASN A 246 17.06 -19.15 6.44
C ASN A 246 15.58 -19.54 6.38
N THR A 247 14.68 -18.61 6.72
CA THR A 247 13.23 -18.88 6.73
C THR A 247 12.73 -19.31 5.35
N ILE A 248 13.15 -18.63 4.29
CA ILE A 248 12.74 -18.94 2.91
C ILE A 248 13.47 -20.18 2.36
N GLY A 249 14.75 -20.36 2.71
CA GLY A 249 15.57 -21.50 2.28
C GLY A 249 15.15 -22.83 2.91
N ASN A 250 14.60 -22.81 4.13
CA ASN A 250 14.16 -24.01 4.85
C ASN A 250 12.76 -24.50 4.43
N ILE A 251 12.09 -23.80 3.51
CA ILE A 251 10.80 -24.25 2.97
C ILE A 251 11.02 -25.53 2.15
N PRO A 252 10.16 -26.55 2.28
CA PRO A 252 10.18 -27.72 1.40
C PRO A 252 10.17 -27.33 -0.08
N ASN A 253 11.17 -27.83 -0.82
CA ASN A 253 11.45 -27.50 -2.23
C ASN A 253 11.77 -26.01 -2.48
N ALA A 254 12.39 -25.29 -1.53
CA ALA A 254 12.74 -23.87 -1.66
C ALA A 254 13.48 -23.52 -2.95
N LYS A 255 14.43 -24.37 -3.39
CA LYS A 255 15.19 -24.20 -4.65
C LYS A 255 14.34 -24.28 -5.92
N GLN A 256 13.09 -24.72 -5.82
CA GLN A 256 12.13 -24.78 -6.92
C GLN A 256 11.03 -23.72 -6.79
N LYS A 257 10.99 -22.98 -5.67
CA LYS A 257 9.89 -22.08 -5.31
C LYS A 257 10.30 -20.62 -5.16
N ASN A 258 11.56 -20.37 -4.84
CA ASN A 258 12.06 -19.03 -4.60
C ASN A 258 13.09 -18.68 -5.66
N TYR A 259 12.79 -17.68 -6.47
CA TYR A 259 13.71 -17.07 -7.42
C TYR A 259 14.08 -15.70 -6.88
N VAL A 260 15.32 -15.53 -6.43
CA VAL A 260 15.70 -14.41 -5.56
C VAL A 260 16.89 -13.68 -6.17
N GLY A 261 16.79 -12.36 -6.30
CA GLY A 261 17.88 -11.46 -6.70
C GLY A 261 18.11 -10.34 -5.69
N LEU A 262 19.19 -9.58 -5.91
CA LEU A 262 19.60 -8.48 -5.05
C LEU A 262 20.28 -7.38 -5.85
N VAL A 263 19.83 -6.14 -5.64
CA VAL A 263 20.46 -4.91 -6.10
C VAL A 263 20.89 -4.08 -4.89
N GLY A 264 22.19 -3.93 -4.69
CA GLY A 264 22.79 -3.05 -3.69
C GLY A 264 23.17 -1.71 -4.30
N TYR A 265 22.90 -0.61 -3.62
CA TYR A 265 23.05 0.74 -4.19
C TYR A 265 23.59 1.78 -3.20
N THR A 266 24.21 2.81 -3.76
CA THR A 266 24.59 4.07 -3.10
C THR A 266 24.07 5.22 -3.97
N GLU A 267 24.91 6.07 -4.56
CA GLU A 267 24.51 7.03 -5.61
C GLU A 267 24.26 6.33 -6.96
N SER A 268 24.72 5.09 -7.09
CA SER A 268 24.56 4.21 -8.24
C SER A 268 24.41 2.75 -7.80
N ILE A 269 24.22 1.83 -8.75
CA ILE A 269 24.21 0.40 -8.45
C ILE A 269 25.65 -0.06 -8.21
N VAL A 270 25.95 -0.53 -7.01
CA VAL A 270 27.27 -1.03 -6.62
C VAL A 270 27.32 -2.56 -6.52
N LYS A 271 26.16 -3.19 -6.40
CA LYS A 271 26.03 -4.65 -6.43
C LYS A 271 24.80 -5.07 -7.20
N ASN A 272 24.97 -6.05 -8.07
CA ASN A 272 23.87 -6.77 -8.70
C ASN A 272 24.15 -8.27 -8.57
N ILE A 273 23.24 -9.00 -7.94
CA ILE A 273 23.17 -10.46 -7.94
C ILE A 273 21.94 -10.79 -8.78
N PRO A 274 22.13 -11.27 -10.02
CA PRO A 274 21.01 -11.65 -10.86
C PRO A 274 20.10 -12.65 -10.13
N PRO A 275 18.78 -12.54 -10.32
CA PRO A 275 17.85 -13.51 -9.78
C PRO A 275 18.24 -14.94 -10.12
N SER A 276 18.22 -15.81 -9.11
CA SER A 276 18.52 -17.23 -9.27
C SER A 276 17.69 -18.07 -8.32
N TRP A 277 17.59 -19.37 -8.63
CA TRP A 277 16.80 -20.30 -7.81
C TRP A 277 17.48 -20.61 -6.47
N GLY A 278 16.74 -20.43 -5.38
CA GLY A 278 17.23 -20.56 -4.02
C GLY A 278 17.88 -19.27 -3.51
N THR A 279 18.50 -19.36 -2.33
CA THR A 279 19.01 -18.20 -1.59
C THR A 279 20.54 -18.14 -1.51
N GLU A 280 21.25 -19.12 -2.08
CA GLU A 280 22.66 -19.36 -1.81
C GLU A 280 23.58 -18.24 -2.27
N ASN A 281 23.39 -17.75 -3.50
CA ASN A 281 24.21 -16.66 -4.04
C ASN A 281 24.12 -15.38 -3.22
N ILE A 282 22.91 -15.09 -2.71
CA ILE A 282 22.66 -13.93 -1.85
C ILE A 282 23.25 -14.18 -0.46
N ARG A 283 23.02 -15.37 0.12
CA ARG A 283 23.61 -15.76 1.40
C ARG A 283 25.12 -15.58 1.40
N GLN A 284 25.80 -16.13 0.40
CA GLN A 284 27.25 -16.01 0.27
C GLN A 284 27.70 -14.55 0.23
N TYR A 285 27.00 -13.69 -0.53
CA TYR A 285 27.31 -12.27 -0.56
C TYR A 285 27.09 -11.61 0.80
N VAL A 286 25.96 -11.86 1.45
CA VAL A 286 25.62 -11.29 2.76
C VAL A 286 26.66 -11.69 3.80
N GLU A 287 27.03 -12.97 3.88
CA GLU A 287 28.00 -13.46 4.87
C GLU A 287 29.40 -12.90 4.62
N GLN A 288 29.86 -12.87 3.37
CA GLN A 288 31.28 -12.68 3.06
C GLN A 288 31.63 -11.25 2.61
N LYS A 289 30.71 -10.52 1.99
CA LYS A 289 31.05 -9.33 1.18
C LYS A 289 30.14 -8.13 1.38
N MET A 290 28.96 -8.30 1.98
CA MET A 290 28.04 -7.19 2.22
C MET A 290 28.61 -6.27 3.31
N ASP A 291 28.82 -5.01 2.94
CA ASP A 291 29.25 -3.92 3.81
C ASP A 291 28.76 -2.58 3.21
N SER A 292 28.73 -1.53 4.04
CA SER A 292 28.43 -0.17 3.60
C SER A 292 29.64 0.49 2.96
N ILE A 293 29.42 1.39 2.01
CA ILE A 293 30.46 2.17 1.36
C ILE A 293 30.56 3.52 2.06
N THR A 294 31.64 3.71 2.80
CA THR A 294 31.92 4.95 3.54
C THR A 294 31.93 6.16 2.62
N ASN A 295 31.39 7.28 3.08
CA ASN A 295 31.30 8.56 2.35
C ASN A 295 30.50 8.52 1.04
N ALA A 296 29.74 7.46 0.77
CA ALA A 296 28.86 7.39 -0.39
C ALA A 296 27.46 7.93 -0.07
N GLY A 297 26.89 8.70 -0.99
CA GLY A 297 25.50 9.13 -0.93
C GLY A 297 24.48 8.04 -1.28
N THR A 298 23.23 8.46 -1.44
CA THR A 298 22.03 7.64 -1.60
C THR A 298 21.20 8.11 -2.81
N ASN A 299 21.00 7.20 -3.76
CA ASN A 299 20.14 7.34 -4.92
C ASN A 299 19.50 5.99 -5.26
N SER A 300 18.27 5.78 -4.80
CA SER A 300 17.50 4.54 -4.98
C SER A 300 16.96 4.36 -6.40
N ALA A 301 16.89 5.42 -7.22
CA ALA A 301 16.19 5.38 -8.50
C ALA A 301 16.79 4.36 -9.50
N PRO A 302 18.13 4.26 -9.69
CA PRO A 302 18.73 3.25 -10.55
C PRO A 302 18.45 1.82 -10.06
N ALA A 303 18.54 1.60 -8.75
CA ALA A 303 18.36 0.29 -8.14
C ALA A 303 16.92 -0.21 -8.26
N MET A 304 15.95 0.64 -7.93
CA MET A 304 14.53 0.36 -8.13
C MET A 304 14.20 0.11 -9.59
N LYS A 305 14.80 0.87 -10.53
CA LYS A 305 14.61 0.67 -11.97
C LYS A 305 15.13 -0.69 -12.41
N LYS A 306 16.29 -1.12 -11.88
CA LYS A 306 16.88 -2.43 -12.17
C LYS A 306 15.98 -3.54 -11.63
N ALA A 307 15.57 -3.46 -10.37
CA ALA A 307 14.69 -4.44 -9.75
C ALA A 307 13.35 -4.61 -10.50
N TYR A 308 12.70 -3.50 -10.85
CA TYR A 308 11.51 -3.51 -11.67
C TYR A 308 11.73 -4.19 -13.03
N LYS A 309 12.86 -3.92 -13.70
CA LYS A 309 13.19 -4.55 -14.99
C LYS A 309 13.38 -6.05 -14.85
N GLU A 310 14.05 -6.53 -13.80
CA GLU A 310 14.22 -7.97 -13.57
C GLU A 310 12.86 -8.65 -13.37
N LEU A 311 11.98 -8.07 -12.54
CA LEU A 311 10.65 -8.62 -12.24
C LEU A 311 9.66 -8.56 -13.42
N THR A 312 9.90 -7.67 -14.39
CA THR A 312 9.07 -7.53 -15.61
C THR A 312 9.73 -8.11 -16.85
N ALA A 313 10.91 -8.71 -16.74
CA ALA A 313 11.59 -9.33 -17.88
C ALA A 313 10.77 -10.46 -18.52
N ASP A 314 9.95 -11.17 -17.73
CA ASP A 314 9.07 -12.23 -18.21
C ASP A 314 8.09 -11.75 -19.29
N GLU A 315 7.43 -10.61 -19.07
CA GLU A 315 6.41 -10.05 -19.99
C GLU A 315 6.97 -9.78 -21.38
N ARG A 316 8.28 -9.57 -21.48
CA ARG A 316 8.98 -9.30 -22.75
C ARG A 316 9.60 -10.53 -23.39
N SER A 317 10.00 -11.52 -22.59
CA SER A 317 10.86 -12.61 -23.04
C SER A 317 10.24 -14.00 -22.89
N ASN A 318 9.06 -14.10 -22.27
CA ASN A 318 8.43 -15.35 -21.83
C ASN A 318 9.39 -16.24 -21.01
N PHE A 319 10.37 -15.61 -20.35
CA PHE A 319 11.46 -16.31 -19.68
C PHE A 319 10.97 -17.19 -18.54
N PHE A 320 10.13 -16.68 -17.63
CA PHE A 320 9.59 -17.47 -16.53
C PHE A 320 8.59 -18.50 -17.01
N SER A 321 7.75 -18.18 -18.01
CA SER A 321 6.90 -19.20 -18.64
C SER A 321 7.74 -20.40 -19.11
N LYS A 322 8.82 -20.17 -19.87
CA LYS A 322 9.73 -21.24 -20.33
C LYS A 322 10.49 -21.91 -19.18
N LEU A 323 10.95 -21.15 -18.19
CA LEU A 323 11.69 -21.66 -17.02
C LEU A 323 10.82 -22.57 -16.14
N LEU A 324 9.58 -22.16 -15.88
CA LEU A 324 8.58 -22.91 -15.13
C LEU A 324 8.17 -24.18 -15.87
N HIS A 325 7.97 -24.11 -17.19
CA HIS A 325 7.70 -25.28 -18.02
C HIS A 325 8.84 -26.31 -17.98
N LYS A 326 10.10 -25.87 -18.09
CA LYS A 326 11.28 -26.75 -18.11
C LYS A 326 11.55 -27.45 -16.77
N ARG A 327 11.37 -26.76 -15.64
CA ARG A 327 11.70 -27.34 -14.33
C ARG A 327 10.57 -28.14 -13.69
N SER A 328 9.32 -27.90 -14.07
CA SER A 328 8.22 -28.33 -13.21
C SER A 328 7.33 -29.41 -13.81
N LYS A 329 7.20 -29.56 -15.15
CA LYS A 329 6.01 -30.24 -15.73
C LYS A 329 4.68 -29.76 -15.09
N LEU A 330 4.65 -28.59 -14.44
CA LEU A 330 3.48 -28.04 -13.77
C LEU A 330 2.97 -26.89 -14.64
N PRO A 331 1.80 -27.06 -15.29
CA PRO A 331 1.07 -25.94 -15.84
C PRO A 331 0.58 -25.06 -14.68
N SER A 332 0.69 -23.74 -14.84
CA SER A 332 -0.08 -22.72 -14.10
C SER A 332 0.05 -22.67 -12.56
N MET A 333 1.26 -22.54 -12.01
CA MET A 333 1.41 -21.99 -10.66
C MET A 333 1.34 -20.45 -10.69
N PRO A 334 0.59 -19.79 -9.79
CA PRO A 334 0.62 -18.33 -9.69
C PRO A 334 2.03 -17.85 -9.30
N LEU A 335 2.56 -16.90 -10.08
CA LEU A 335 3.86 -16.25 -9.83
C LEU A 335 3.63 -14.97 -9.04
N HIS A 336 4.14 -14.91 -7.81
CA HIS A 336 4.09 -13.69 -7.01
C HIS A 336 5.41 -12.93 -7.10
N LYS A 337 5.34 -11.64 -7.43
CA LYS A 337 6.48 -10.76 -7.60
C LYS A 337 6.61 -9.81 -6.40
N TYR A 338 7.80 -9.73 -5.82
CA TYR A 338 8.08 -8.94 -4.63
C TYR A 338 9.32 -8.06 -4.81
N ILE A 339 9.23 -6.81 -4.37
CA ILE A 339 10.39 -5.95 -4.10
C ILE A 339 10.45 -5.75 -2.60
N ILE A 340 11.64 -5.95 -2.01
CA ILE A 340 11.94 -5.57 -0.63
C ILE A 340 12.91 -4.40 -0.70
N PHE A 341 12.40 -3.19 -0.53
CA PHE A 341 13.16 -1.95 -0.64
C PHE A 341 13.46 -1.36 0.74
N LEU A 342 14.72 -1.08 1.02
CA LEU A 342 15.14 -0.58 2.32
C LEU A 342 16.18 0.52 2.20
N THR A 343 16.10 1.51 3.08
CA THR A 343 17.05 2.62 3.20
C THR A 343 16.99 3.24 4.59
N ASP A 344 18.12 3.77 5.03
CA ASP A 344 18.24 4.55 6.26
C ASP A 344 18.23 6.06 6.02
N GLY A 345 18.06 6.50 4.78
CA GLY A 345 18.22 7.87 4.36
C GLY A 345 17.15 8.35 3.39
N ALA A 346 17.26 9.62 3.01
CA ALA A 346 16.61 10.15 1.82
C ALA A 346 17.59 10.12 0.65
N ASN A 347 17.07 10.14 -0.57
CA ASN A 347 17.96 10.39 -1.70
C ASN A 347 18.61 11.76 -1.58
N ASN A 348 19.84 11.93 -2.05
CA ASN A 348 20.54 13.22 -1.97
C ASN A 348 19.82 14.35 -2.73
N TYR A 349 19.00 14.00 -3.74
CA TYR A 349 18.30 14.95 -4.58
C TYR A 349 16.81 14.60 -4.69
N GLN A 350 15.93 15.60 -4.52
CA GLN A 350 14.47 15.43 -4.61
C GLN A 350 14.01 14.81 -5.94
N LYS A 351 14.73 15.08 -7.04
CA LYS A 351 14.47 14.48 -8.36
C LYS A 351 14.57 12.95 -8.31
N ASN A 352 15.46 12.40 -7.49
CA ASN A 352 15.65 10.96 -7.34
C ASN A 352 14.49 10.32 -6.57
N ASP A 353 13.90 11.03 -5.60
CA ASP A 353 12.66 10.60 -4.93
C ASP A 353 11.52 10.48 -5.94
N GLN A 354 11.31 11.52 -6.76
CA GLN A 354 10.28 11.50 -7.79
C GLN A 354 10.48 10.36 -8.80
N GLN A 355 11.73 10.11 -9.22
CA GLN A 355 12.04 9.01 -10.12
C GLN A 355 11.78 7.65 -9.46
N THR A 356 12.18 7.48 -8.21
CA THR A 356 11.93 6.28 -7.41
C THR A 356 10.44 6.01 -7.29
N LEU A 357 9.64 7.01 -6.90
CA LEU A 357 8.19 6.89 -6.76
C LEU A 357 7.50 6.51 -8.08
N LYS A 358 7.91 7.11 -9.20
CA LYS A 358 7.40 6.73 -10.54
C LYS A 358 7.66 5.26 -10.86
N ILE A 359 8.79 4.71 -10.41
CA ILE A 359 9.10 3.28 -10.60
C ILE A 359 8.25 2.42 -9.65
N CYS A 360 8.06 2.84 -8.40
CA CYS A 360 7.19 2.15 -7.44
C CYS A 360 5.75 2.07 -7.96
N GLU A 361 5.22 3.15 -8.52
CA GLU A 361 3.88 3.17 -9.14
C GLU A 361 3.78 2.17 -10.31
N LYS A 362 4.76 2.14 -11.21
CA LYS A 362 4.80 1.15 -12.30
C LYS A 362 4.83 -0.28 -11.78
N ALA A 363 5.66 -0.55 -10.78
CA ALA A 363 5.74 -1.86 -10.15
C ALA A 363 4.40 -2.27 -9.53
N LYS A 364 3.73 -1.37 -8.78
CA LYS A 364 2.39 -1.61 -8.21
C LYS A 364 1.35 -1.90 -9.31
N ASN A 365 1.37 -1.14 -10.40
CA ASN A 365 0.46 -1.35 -11.54
C ASN A 365 0.70 -2.69 -12.23
N HIS A 366 1.93 -3.23 -12.17
CA HIS A 366 2.28 -4.56 -12.67
C HIS A 366 2.12 -5.67 -11.62
N SER A 367 1.29 -5.43 -10.59
CA SER A 367 1.00 -6.39 -9.51
C SER A 367 2.25 -6.88 -8.75
N ILE A 368 3.31 -6.07 -8.73
CA ILE A 368 4.49 -6.32 -7.91
C ILE A 368 4.23 -5.73 -6.52
N LYS A 369 4.28 -6.59 -5.50
CA LYS A 369 4.13 -6.17 -4.10
C LYS A 369 5.46 -5.58 -3.60
N ILE A 370 5.41 -4.37 -3.06
CA ILE A 370 6.58 -3.65 -2.57
C ILE A 370 6.49 -3.54 -1.05
N PHE A 371 7.40 -4.25 -0.37
CA PHE A 371 7.71 -4.04 1.03
C PHE A 371 8.75 -2.94 1.15
N THR A 372 8.52 -1.97 2.04
CA THR A 372 9.49 -0.93 2.34
C THR A 372 9.89 -0.95 3.81
N ILE A 373 11.18 -0.77 4.08
CA ILE A 373 11.73 -0.77 5.45
C ILE A 373 12.56 0.49 5.62
N SER A 374 12.10 1.42 6.46
CA SER A 374 12.90 2.56 6.90
C SER A 374 13.73 2.17 8.11
N ILE A 375 15.05 2.38 8.02
CA ILE A 375 15.99 2.04 9.09
C ILE A 375 16.45 3.33 9.76
N ASN A 376 15.72 3.76 10.78
CA ASN A 376 15.97 5.00 11.51
C ASN A 376 16.28 6.18 10.55
N SER A 377 15.35 6.43 9.63
CA SER A 377 15.53 7.36 8.52
C SER A 377 14.87 8.72 8.78
N PRO A 378 15.38 9.81 8.17
CA PRO A 378 14.80 11.14 8.31
C PRO A 378 13.37 11.19 7.74
N ALA A 379 12.62 12.24 8.06
CA ALA A 379 11.22 12.40 7.65
C ALA A 379 11.00 12.22 6.14
N SER A 380 11.91 12.74 5.31
CA SER A 380 11.88 12.59 3.84
C SER A 380 12.05 11.14 3.39
N GLY A 381 12.99 10.39 3.97
CA GLY A 381 13.20 8.97 3.70
C GLY A 381 11.99 8.12 4.09
N ARG A 382 11.41 8.39 5.27
CA ARG A 382 10.15 7.76 5.73
C ARG A 382 9.00 8.05 4.79
N TYR A 383 8.87 9.30 4.32
CA TYR A 383 7.84 9.68 3.36
C TYR A 383 7.98 8.94 2.02
N LEU A 384 9.19 8.89 1.46
CA LEU A 384 9.50 8.15 0.24
C LEU A 384 9.07 6.68 0.36
N LEU A 385 9.50 6.01 1.42
CA LEU A 385 9.23 4.59 1.64
C LEU A 385 7.75 4.30 1.90
N LYS A 386 7.05 5.16 2.66
CA LYS A 386 5.61 5.03 2.91
C LYS A 386 4.80 5.19 1.62
N LYS A 387 5.21 6.07 0.70
CA LYS A 387 4.55 6.25 -0.61
C LYS A 387 4.89 5.15 -1.62
N CYS A 388 6.12 4.62 -1.55
CA CYS A 388 6.56 3.55 -2.44
C CYS A 388 5.91 2.19 -2.11
N ALA A 389 5.63 1.92 -0.83
CA ALA A 389 4.98 0.67 -0.39
C ALA A 389 3.68 0.38 -1.15
N SER A 390 3.38 -0.91 -1.35
CA SER A 390 2.09 -1.30 -1.98
C SER A 390 0.89 -1.00 -1.09
N SER A 391 1.07 -1.01 0.22
CA SER A 391 0.11 -0.55 1.22
C SER A 391 0.86 -0.20 2.50
N ILE A 392 0.19 0.42 3.46
CA ILE A 392 0.81 0.83 4.72
C ILE A 392 1.25 -0.35 5.59
N GLU A 393 0.64 -1.52 5.45
CA GLU A 393 1.07 -2.78 6.11
C GLU A 393 2.37 -3.33 5.54
N TYR A 394 2.72 -2.91 4.33
CA TYR A 394 3.99 -3.27 3.70
C TYR A 394 5.09 -2.23 3.96
N TYR A 395 4.78 -1.16 4.70
CA TYR A 395 5.76 -0.21 5.20
C TYR A 395 6.11 -0.52 6.66
N TYR A 396 7.40 -0.61 6.94
CA TYR A 396 7.92 -0.86 8.27
C TYR A 396 8.89 0.25 8.67
N ASN A 397 8.69 0.81 9.85
CA ASN A 397 9.64 1.73 10.46
C ASN A 397 10.40 1.02 11.57
N VAL A 398 11.71 0.89 11.38
CA VAL A 398 12.63 0.20 12.27
C VAL A 398 13.52 1.23 12.92
N ILE A 399 13.61 1.21 14.26
CA ILE A 399 14.44 2.14 15.03
C ILE A 399 15.54 1.42 15.81
N ASP A 400 15.51 0.09 15.86
CA ASP A 400 16.43 -0.73 16.64
C ASP A 400 16.64 -2.11 15.99
N ILE A 401 17.62 -2.86 16.46
CA ILE A 401 17.99 -4.17 15.88
C ILE A 401 16.87 -5.20 16.03
N SER A 402 16.18 -5.21 17.17
CA SER A 402 15.12 -6.18 17.47
C SER A 402 13.93 -5.98 16.53
N SER A 403 13.50 -4.73 16.33
CA SER A 403 12.45 -4.40 15.37
C SER A 403 12.86 -4.76 13.94
N MET A 404 14.15 -4.66 13.57
CA MET A 404 14.61 -5.11 12.25
C MET A 404 14.46 -6.62 12.06
N LEU A 405 14.95 -7.41 13.02
CA LEU A 405 14.84 -8.87 12.98
C LEU A 405 13.38 -9.30 12.89
N GLN A 406 12.50 -8.68 13.67
CA GLN A 406 11.06 -8.97 13.67
C GLN A 406 10.41 -8.65 12.32
N VAL A 407 10.75 -7.52 11.70
CA VAL A 407 10.24 -7.15 10.36
C VAL A 407 10.64 -8.17 9.31
N PHE A 408 11.91 -8.57 9.27
CA PHE A 408 12.37 -9.58 8.30
C PHE A 408 11.74 -10.95 8.56
N GLN A 409 11.53 -11.34 9.82
CA GLN A 409 10.78 -12.55 10.16
C GLN A 409 9.33 -12.49 9.68
N ASN A 410 8.66 -11.34 9.85
CA ASN A 410 7.29 -11.14 9.40
C ASN A 410 7.18 -11.22 7.88
N ILE A 411 8.05 -10.51 7.15
CA ILE A 411 8.02 -10.51 5.68
C ILE A 411 8.35 -11.91 5.14
N SER A 412 9.41 -12.56 5.64
CA SER A 412 9.76 -13.92 5.20
C SER A 412 8.65 -14.93 5.49
N THR A 413 7.98 -14.82 6.63
CA THR A 413 6.83 -15.67 6.99
C THR A 413 5.64 -15.44 6.04
N LEU A 414 5.35 -14.17 5.71
CA LEU A 414 4.28 -13.82 4.78
C LEU A 414 4.56 -14.43 3.40
N ILE A 415 5.79 -14.26 2.89
CA ILE A 415 6.20 -14.81 1.60
C ILE A 415 6.23 -16.34 1.62
N ALA A 416 6.75 -16.95 2.69
CA ALA A 416 6.80 -18.40 2.85
C ALA A 416 5.40 -19.04 2.86
N ARG A 417 4.40 -18.29 3.30
CA ARG A 417 3.00 -18.70 3.41
C ARG A 417 2.12 -18.14 2.28
N ASN A 418 2.68 -17.85 1.10
CA ASN A 418 2.03 -17.29 -0.11
C ASN A 418 0.87 -18.13 -0.70
N LYS A 419 -0.13 -18.45 0.12
CA LYS A 419 -1.41 -19.06 -0.25
C LYS A 419 -2.47 -18.01 -0.57
N TYR A 420 -2.17 -16.72 -0.41
CA TYR A 420 -3.18 -15.67 -0.32
C TYR A 420 -3.03 -14.61 -1.43
N GLU A 421 -4.13 -14.33 -2.12
CA GLU A 421 -4.27 -13.35 -3.21
C GLU A 421 -5.39 -12.36 -2.84
N VAL A 422 -5.16 -11.05 -3.05
CA VAL A 422 -6.16 -10.01 -2.80
C VAL A 422 -6.52 -9.38 -4.13
N ILE A 423 -7.81 -9.39 -4.48
CA ILE A 423 -8.34 -8.86 -5.73
C ILE A 423 -9.30 -7.73 -5.37
N LEU A 424 -9.01 -6.51 -5.81
CA LEU A 424 -9.98 -5.42 -5.78
C LEU A 424 -10.98 -5.59 -6.92
N LYS A 425 -12.25 -5.34 -6.66
CA LYS A 425 -13.27 -5.18 -7.70
C LYS A 425 -13.80 -3.76 -7.63
N GLU A 426 -13.63 -3.05 -8.74
CA GLU A 426 -14.19 -1.72 -8.96
C GLU A 426 -15.68 -1.80 -9.30
#